data_AF-A0A1A7Y6G3-F1
#
_entry.id   AF-A0A1A7Y6G3-F1
#
_cell.length_a   1.000
_cell.length_b   1.000
_cell.length_c   1.000
_cell.angle_alpha   90.00
_cell.angle_beta   90.00
_cell.angle_gamma   90.00
#
_symmetry.space_group_name_H-M   'P 1'
#
loop_
_entity.id
_entity.type
_entity.pdbx_description
1 polymer ?
#
loop_
_entity_poly.entity_id
_entity_poly.type
_entity_poly.pdbx_seq_one_letter_code
_entity_poly.pdbx_strand_id
1 'polypeptide(L)'
;VGLPKIFYPETTDVYDRKNMPKVVYCIHALSLYLYKLGIAPQIQDLLGKVNFTEEEISNMRSELEKYGIQMPAFSKIGGILTNELSVDEAALHAAVIAINEAIEKGQTSTTMTALKNPNAMLRNTQEALAQEYQDTLSQAKDRKRDQSSGRRSSVATEERDVYEELLTQQEIQSSIDVVNTQAAVRRLNQAVLDQDEAALLSALRLEALALFGVQEKNCCLYLEQFTTF
;
A
#
# COMPACT_ATOMS: atom_id res chain seq x y z
N VAL A 1 1.42 -5.28 10.16
CA VAL A 1 2.09 -4.28 9.30
C VAL A 1 3.60 -4.46 9.21
N GLY A 2 4.28 -5.16 10.14
CA GLY A 2 5.71 -5.49 9.97
C GLY A 2 6.71 -4.45 10.48
N LEU A 3 6.26 -3.47 11.27
CA LEU A 3 7.15 -2.48 11.87
C LEU A 3 8.26 -3.17 12.72
N PRO A 4 9.54 -2.79 12.60
CA PRO A 4 10.63 -3.42 13.36
C PRO A 4 10.43 -3.35 14.88
N LYS A 5 10.72 -4.45 15.58
CA LYS A 5 10.48 -4.59 17.03
C LYS A 5 11.26 -3.59 17.89
N ILE A 6 12.35 -3.02 17.36
CA ILE A 6 13.13 -1.97 18.02
C ILE A 6 12.30 -0.71 18.35
N PHE A 7 11.20 -0.49 17.62
CA PHE A 7 10.29 0.62 17.86
C PHE A 7 9.21 0.32 18.90
N TYR A 8 9.05 -0.95 19.33
CA TYR A 8 7.88 -1.35 20.12
C TYR A 8 8.04 -0.92 21.58
N PRO A 9 7.03 -0.23 22.15
CA PRO A 9 6.96 -0.04 23.59
C PRO A 9 6.56 -1.35 24.28
N GLU A 10 6.87 -1.45 25.57
CA GLU A 10 6.35 -2.50 26.44
C GLU A 10 4.95 -2.13 26.94
N THR A 11 4.17 -3.12 27.38
CA THR A 11 2.82 -2.87 27.91
C THR A 11 2.85 -1.94 29.13
N THR A 12 3.87 -2.05 29.96
CA THR A 12 4.09 -1.19 31.13
C THR A 12 4.47 0.24 30.75
N ASP A 13 5.07 0.47 29.59
CA ASP A 13 5.41 1.81 29.11
C ASP A 13 4.14 2.66 28.92
N VAL A 14 3.05 2.01 28.49
CA VAL A 14 1.73 2.62 28.25
C VAL A 14 0.86 2.57 29.51
N TYR A 15 0.71 1.38 30.10
CA TYR A 15 -0.25 1.14 31.20
C TYR A 15 0.14 1.88 32.48
N ASP A 16 1.42 1.79 32.87
CA ASP A 16 1.95 2.46 34.06
C ASP A 16 2.46 3.89 33.76
N ARG A 17 2.35 4.33 32.50
CA ARG A 17 2.93 5.58 31.98
C ARG A 17 4.43 5.75 32.28
N LYS A 18 5.16 4.65 32.40
CA LYS A 18 6.59 4.66 32.74
C LYS A 18 7.48 5.26 31.64
N ASN A 19 7.08 5.16 30.38
CA ASN A 19 7.89 5.62 29.25
C ASN A 19 7.04 6.07 28.05
N MET A 20 6.18 7.07 28.28
CA MET A 20 5.38 7.68 27.21
C MET A 20 6.22 8.22 26.03
N PRO A 21 7.44 8.76 26.20
CA PRO A 21 8.28 9.16 25.07
C PRO A 21 8.57 8.03 24.08
N LYS A 22 8.77 6.79 24.55
CA LYS A 22 8.96 5.61 23.70
C LYS A 22 7.68 5.22 22.94
N VAL A 23 6.51 5.44 23.54
CA VAL A 23 5.22 5.24 22.87
C VAL A 23 5.02 6.25 21.75
N VAL A 24 5.29 7.53 22.02
CA VAL A 24 5.26 8.60 21.01
C VAL A 24 6.24 8.30 19.89
N TYR A 25 7.47 7.86 20.22
CA TYR A 25 8.48 7.42 19.26
C TYR A 25 7.99 6.29 18.35
N CYS A 26 7.31 5.28 18.91
CA CYS A 26 6.70 4.19 18.15
C CYS A 26 5.65 4.70 17.16
N ILE A 27 4.80 5.65 17.56
CA ILE A 27 3.77 6.23 16.70
C ILE A 27 4.40 7.00 15.54
N HIS A 28 5.44 7.80 15.80
CA HIS A 28 6.19 8.49 14.75
C HIS A 28 6.82 7.50 13.77
N ALA A 29 7.48 6.44 14.26
CA ALA A 29 8.06 5.40 13.42
C ALA A 29 7.00 4.66 12.59
N LEU A 30 5.85 4.34 13.18
CA LEU A 30 4.73 3.72 12.50
C LEU A 30 4.16 4.62 11.40
N SER A 31 3.98 5.91 11.68
CA SER A 31 3.47 6.87 10.68
C SER A 31 4.41 6.96 9.48
N LEU A 32 5.72 7.10 9.71
CA LEU A 32 6.74 7.09 8.66
C LEU A 32 6.74 5.77 7.88
N TYR A 33 6.62 4.65 8.57
CA TYR A 33 6.56 3.32 7.95
C TYR A 33 5.33 3.16 7.06
N LEU A 34 4.15 3.55 7.54
CA LEU A 34 2.90 3.49 6.75
C LEU A 34 2.91 4.48 5.58
N TYR A 35 3.55 5.65 5.75
CA TYR A 35 3.77 6.60 4.66
C TYR A 35 4.67 6.01 3.57
N LYS A 36 5.79 5.39 3.94
CA LYS A 36 6.66 4.68 3.00
C LYS A 36 5.95 3.55 2.25
N LEU A 37 5.01 2.86 2.91
CA LEU A 37 4.18 1.83 2.30
C LEU A 37 3.00 2.40 1.47
N GLY A 38 2.81 3.71 1.40
CA GLY A 38 1.70 4.34 0.68
C GLY A 38 0.32 4.16 1.33
N ILE A 39 0.26 3.67 2.57
CA ILE A 39 -0.99 3.37 3.30
C ILE A 39 -1.54 4.61 4.01
N ALA A 40 -0.66 5.52 4.45
CA ALA A 40 -1.03 6.70 5.23
C ALA A 40 -0.31 7.95 4.70
N PRO A 41 -0.89 9.17 4.89
CA PRO A 41 -0.20 10.40 4.56
C PRO A 41 1.00 10.66 5.49
N GLN A 42 1.93 11.50 5.05
CA GLN A 42 3.09 11.90 5.84
C GLN A 42 2.67 12.73 7.06
N ILE A 43 3.20 12.41 8.24
CA ILE A 43 3.04 13.26 9.42
C ILE A 43 3.74 14.61 9.23
N GLN A 44 3.08 15.68 9.65
CA GLN A 44 3.60 17.04 9.52
C GLN A 44 4.64 17.34 10.59
N ASP A 45 5.69 18.09 10.22
CA ASP A 45 6.62 18.67 11.17
C ASP A 45 6.05 20.00 11.72
N LEU A 46 5.75 20.01 13.02
CA LEU A 46 5.19 21.13 13.76
C LEU A 46 6.21 21.82 14.67
N LEU A 47 7.49 21.43 14.61
CA LEU A 47 8.55 22.06 15.40
C LEU A 47 8.63 23.56 15.08
N GLY A 48 8.48 24.40 16.11
CA GLY A 48 8.49 25.86 15.97
C GLY A 48 7.25 26.47 15.30
N LYS A 49 6.24 25.65 14.97
CA LYS A 49 4.95 26.11 14.41
C LYS A 49 3.82 26.10 15.44
N VAL A 50 3.99 25.33 16.52
CA VAL A 50 3.06 25.22 17.65
C VAL A 50 3.75 25.73 18.91
N ASN A 51 3.02 26.53 19.69
CA ASN A 51 3.50 27.08 20.95
C ASN A 51 2.82 26.37 22.13
N PHE A 52 3.59 26.12 23.18
CA PHE A 52 3.12 25.65 24.47
C PHE A 52 3.39 26.73 25.51
N THR A 53 2.61 26.74 26.59
CA THR A 53 2.86 27.63 27.73
C THR A 53 4.13 27.23 28.48
N GLU A 54 4.74 28.17 29.19
CA GLU A 54 5.93 27.87 30.01
C GLU A 54 5.63 26.85 31.11
N GLU A 55 4.41 26.87 31.66
CA GLU A 55 3.96 25.91 32.67
C GLU A 55 3.91 24.48 32.10
N GLU A 56 3.35 24.29 30.91
CA GLU A 56 3.31 22.99 30.23
C GLU A 56 4.71 22.45 29.94
N ILE A 57 5.63 23.32 29.48
CA ILE A 57 7.02 22.95 29.19
C ILE A 57 7.75 22.56 30.49
N SER A 58 7.56 23.34 31.56
CA SER A 58 8.17 23.09 32.87
C SER A 58 7.68 21.76 33.48
N ASN A 59 6.37 21.53 33.45
CA ASN A 59 5.76 20.30 33.94
C ASN A 59 6.29 19.07 33.18
N MET A 60 6.35 19.16 31.84
CA MET A 60 6.89 18.07 31.02
C MET A 60 8.36 17.76 31.33
N ARG A 61 9.20 18.78 31.53
CA ARG A 61 10.62 18.59 31.92
C ARG A 61 10.74 17.88 33.27
N SER A 62 9.97 18.32 34.25
CA SER A 62 9.95 17.72 35.59
C SER A 62 9.52 16.25 35.56
N GLU A 63 8.50 15.91 34.76
CA GLU A 63 8.08 14.52 34.58
C GLU A 63 9.17 13.65 33.94
N LEU A 64 9.86 14.16 32.90
CA LEU A 64 10.95 13.43 32.25
C LEU A 64 12.12 13.16 33.20
N GLU A 65 12.48 14.15 34.04
CA GLU A 65 13.54 14.03 35.04
C GLU A 65 13.17 13.03 36.15
N LYS A 66 11.92 13.04 36.63
CA LYS A 66 11.43 12.15 37.69
C LYS A 66 11.63 10.67 37.38
N TYR A 67 11.46 10.29 36.12
CA TYR A 67 11.60 8.91 35.66
C TYR A 67 12.97 8.61 35.02
N GLY A 68 13.88 9.60 34.98
CA GLY A 68 15.21 9.46 34.37
C GLY A 68 15.15 9.05 32.89
N ILE A 69 14.09 9.43 32.17
CA ILE A 69 13.84 8.93 30.82
C ILE A 69 14.80 9.61 29.85
N GLN A 70 15.61 8.80 29.17
CA GLN A 70 16.40 9.26 28.04
C GLN A 70 15.50 9.51 26.84
N MET A 71 15.56 10.72 26.28
CA MET A 71 14.75 11.08 25.12
C MET A 71 15.23 10.30 23.88
N PRO A 72 14.35 9.54 23.21
CA PRO A 72 14.73 8.82 22.01
C PRO A 72 15.03 9.79 20.86
N ALA A 73 15.99 9.45 20.00
CA ALA A 73 16.42 10.31 18.91
C ALA A 73 15.43 10.28 17.73
N PHE A 74 14.45 11.19 17.73
CA PHE A 74 13.43 11.30 16.68
C PHE A 74 14.00 11.57 15.28
N SER A 75 15.10 12.33 15.18
CA SER A 75 15.78 12.63 13.92
C SER A 75 16.45 11.41 13.25
N LYS A 76 16.69 10.33 14.01
CA LYS A 76 17.31 9.10 13.50
C LYS A 76 16.30 8.03 13.07
N ILE A 77 14.99 8.24 13.31
CA ILE A 77 13.93 7.29 12.95
C ILE A 77 13.99 6.95 11.46
N GLY A 78 14.09 7.98 10.61
CA GLY A 78 14.18 7.81 9.16
C GLY A 78 15.36 6.93 8.75
N GLY A 79 16.55 7.19 9.32
CA GLY A 79 17.79 6.45 9.04
C GLY A 79 17.75 4.98 9.50
N ILE A 80 17.16 4.72 10.66
CA ILE A 80 17.00 3.37 11.20
C ILE A 80 15.96 2.58 10.39
N LEU A 81 14.83 3.21 10.07
CA LEU A 81 13.83 2.64 9.19
C LEU A 81 14.44 2.34 7.82
N THR A 82 15.18 3.27 7.21
CA THR A 82 15.85 3.03 5.92
C THR A 82 16.90 1.94 5.99
N ASN A 83 17.60 1.70 7.10
CA ASN A 83 18.62 0.65 7.16
C ASN A 83 18.02 -0.75 7.28
N GLU A 84 16.99 -0.93 8.12
CA GLU A 84 16.26 -2.20 8.22
C GLU A 84 15.36 -2.43 7.00
N LEU A 85 14.77 -1.37 6.45
CA LEU A 85 14.10 -1.39 5.16
C LEU A 85 15.08 -1.50 4.00
N SER A 86 16.37 -1.15 4.11
CA SER A 86 17.24 -0.99 2.91
C SER A 86 17.36 -2.27 2.10
N VAL A 87 17.38 -3.42 2.78
CA VAL A 87 17.46 -4.73 2.14
C VAL A 87 16.12 -5.08 1.47
N ASP A 88 14.99 -4.77 2.10
CA ASP A 88 13.64 -5.02 1.58
C ASP A 88 13.20 -3.99 0.53
N GLU A 89 13.61 -2.73 0.65
CA GLU A 89 13.33 -1.59 -0.22
C GLU A 89 14.14 -1.73 -1.51
N ALA A 90 15.40 -2.17 -1.44
CA ALA A 90 16.18 -2.52 -2.63
C ALA A 90 15.60 -3.74 -3.36
N ALA A 91 15.17 -4.77 -2.63
CA ALA A 91 14.53 -5.95 -3.20
C ALA A 91 13.17 -5.61 -3.84
N LEU A 92 12.38 -4.76 -3.19
CA LEU A 92 11.12 -4.23 -3.71
C LEU A 92 11.35 -3.38 -4.96
N HIS A 93 12.30 -2.46 -4.93
CA HIS A 93 12.65 -1.65 -6.10
C HIS A 93 13.11 -2.53 -7.27
N ALA A 94 13.97 -3.52 -7.04
CA ALA A 94 14.40 -4.46 -8.07
C ALA A 94 13.22 -5.27 -8.64
N ALA A 95 12.27 -5.70 -7.79
CA ALA A 95 11.08 -6.41 -8.24
C ALA A 95 10.16 -5.52 -9.10
N VAL A 96 9.96 -4.26 -8.72
CA VAL A 96 9.16 -3.29 -9.49
C VAL A 96 9.81 -2.97 -10.85
N ILE A 97 11.14 -2.84 -10.88
CA ILE A 97 11.89 -2.65 -12.14
C ILE A 97 11.71 -3.88 -13.03
N ALA A 98 11.89 -5.09 -12.49
CA ALA A 98 11.71 -6.33 -13.23
C ALA A 98 10.28 -6.47 -13.81
N ILE A 99 9.25 -6.06 -13.07
CA ILE A 99 7.87 -6.02 -13.57
C ILE A 99 7.74 -5.05 -14.73
N ASN A 100 8.27 -3.83 -14.59
CA ASN A 100 8.23 -2.82 -15.65
C ASN A 100 8.94 -3.25 -16.93
N GLU A 101 10.09 -3.89 -16.81
CA GLU A 101 10.83 -4.48 -17.95
C GLU A 101 10.06 -5.64 -18.59
N ALA A 102 9.41 -6.48 -17.77
CA ALA A 102 8.60 -7.58 -18.28
C ALA A 102 7.39 -7.07 -19.08
N ILE A 103 6.73 -6.00 -18.59
CA ILE A 103 5.64 -5.33 -19.29
C ILE A 103 6.11 -4.81 -20.65
N GLU A 104 7.27 -4.15 -20.71
CA GLU A 104 7.86 -3.62 -21.96
C GLU A 104 8.20 -4.71 -22.98
N LYS A 105 8.64 -5.88 -22.51
CA LYS A 105 8.88 -7.04 -23.38
C LYS A 105 7.59 -7.59 -24.01
N GLY A 106 6.42 -7.21 -23.49
CA GLY A 106 5.11 -7.60 -24.02
C GLY A 106 4.77 -9.09 -23.86
N GLN A 107 5.54 -9.81 -23.04
CA GLN A 107 5.37 -11.26 -22.86
C GLN A 107 4.58 -11.56 -21.60
N THR A 108 3.31 -11.97 -21.77
CA THR A 108 2.37 -12.27 -20.69
C THR A 108 2.92 -13.22 -19.62
N SER A 109 3.61 -14.29 -20.04
CA SER A 109 4.21 -15.26 -19.11
C SER A 109 5.32 -14.64 -18.25
N THR A 110 6.14 -13.78 -18.85
CA THR A 110 7.27 -13.10 -18.18
C THR A 110 6.74 -12.08 -17.18
N THR A 111 5.73 -11.30 -17.57
CA THR A 111 5.06 -10.34 -16.70
C THR A 111 4.39 -11.03 -15.53
N MET A 112 3.67 -12.13 -15.75
CA MET A 112 3.07 -12.88 -14.65
C MET A 112 4.12 -13.46 -13.68
N THR A 113 5.26 -13.92 -14.20
CA THR A 113 6.37 -14.39 -13.36
C THR A 113 6.94 -13.27 -12.49
N ALA A 114 7.09 -12.07 -13.06
CA ALA A 114 7.54 -10.90 -12.33
C ALA A 114 6.52 -10.42 -11.28
N LEU A 115 5.23 -10.44 -11.61
CA LEU A 115 4.14 -10.09 -10.68
C LEU A 115 4.05 -11.05 -9.49
N LYS A 116 4.42 -12.31 -9.67
CA LYS A 116 4.49 -13.32 -8.59
C LYS A 116 5.71 -13.20 -7.67
N ASN A 117 6.64 -12.28 -7.96
CA ASN A 117 7.80 -12.09 -7.13
C ASN A 117 7.36 -11.64 -5.72
N PRO A 118 7.68 -12.40 -4.64
CA PRO A 118 7.25 -12.05 -3.29
C PRO A 118 7.79 -10.69 -2.84
N ASN A 119 8.94 -10.27 -3.35
CA ASN A 119 9.55 -8.98 -3.05
C ASN A 119 8.76 -7.81 -3.66
N ALA A 120 7.90 -8.04 -4.65
CA ALA A 120 7.02 -7.00 -5.21
C ALA A 120 5.88 -6.60 -4.25
N MET A 121 5.62 -7.41 -3.21
CA MET A 121 4.57 -7.19 -2.21
C MET A 121 3.17 -6.99 -2.82
N LEU A 122 2.91 -7.62 -3.96
CA LEU A 122 1.62 -7.55 -4.65
C LEU A 122 0.63 -8.55 -4.06
N ARG A 123 -0.65 -8.19 -4.07
CA ARG A 123 -1.75 -8.99 -3.51
C ARG A 123 -2.72 -9.40 -4.61
N ASN A 124 -3.40 -10.53 -4.39
CA ASN A 124 -4.53 -10.99 -5.21
C ASN A 124 -4.19 -11.23 -6.69
N THR A 125 -2.93 -11.56 -7.01
CA THR A 125 -2.53 -11.90 -8.38
C THR A 125 -3.11 -13.25 -8.81
N GLN A 126 -3.82 -13.29 -9.93
CA GLN A 126 -4.44 -14.51 -10.47
C GLN A 126 -3.82 -14.87 -11.83
N GLU A 127 -3.26 -16.08 -11.96
CA GLU A 127 -2.65 -16.53 -13.23
C GLU A 127 -3.62 -16.55 -14.41
N ALA A 128 -4.90 -16.84 -14.15
CA ALA A 128 -5.93 -16.86 -15.19
C ALA A 128 -6.16 -15.49 -15.84
N LEU A 129 -5.74 -14.39 -15.20
CA LEU A 129 -5.91 -13.01 -15.68
C LEU A 129 -4.60 -12.42 -16.22
N ALA A 130 -3.57 -13.24 -16.44
CA ALA A 130 -2.24 -12.78 -16.83
C ALA A 130 -2.26 -11.87 -18.07
N GLN A 131 -3.05 -12.21 -19.10
CA GLN A 131 -3.16 -11.40 -20.31
C GLN A 131 -3.80 -10.04 -20.02
N GLU A 132 -4.86 -10.01 -19.23
CA GLU A 132 -5.57 -8.77 -18.89
C GLU A 132 -4.69 -7.84 -18.03
N TYR A 133 -3.87 -8.42 -17.14
CA TYR A 133 -2.86 -7.65 -16.40
C TYR A 133 -1.83 -7.06 -17.35
N GLN A 134 -1.27 -7.85 -18.27
CA GLN A 134 -0.31 -7.36 -19.26
C GLN A 134 -0.87 -6.16 -20.04
N ASP A 135 -2.10 -6.29 -20.56
CA ASP A 135 -2.72 -5.26 -21.38
C ASP A 135 -2.99 -3.98 -20.57
N THR A 136 -3.51 -4.14 -19.35
CA THR A 136 -3.84 -3.00 -18.47
C THR A 136 -2.59 -2.28 -17.97
N LEU A 137 -1.56 -3.04 -17.58
CA LEU A 137 -0.28 -2.47 -17.12
C LEU A 137 0.47 -1.77 -18.26
N SER A 138 0.44 -2.33 -19.48
CA SER A 138 0.99 -1.66 -20.66
C SER A 138 0.30 -0.31 -20.90
N GLN A 139 -1.04 -0.28 -20.89
CA GLN A 139 -1.80 0.97 -21.04
C GLN A 139 -1.52 1.96 -19.92
N ALA A 140 -1.39 1.51 -18.67
CA ALA A 140 -1.05 2.36 -17.55
C ALA A 140 0.33 3.02 -17.73
N LYS A 141 1.29 2.26 -18.27
CA LYS A 141 2.64 2.75 -18.57
C LYS A 141 2.63 3.79 -19.70
N ASP A 142 1.91 3.53 -20.78
CA ASP A 142 1.76 4.47 -21.90
C ASP A 142 1.15 5.80 -21.42
N ARG A 143 0.07 5.74 -20.63
CA ARG A 143 -0.57 6.93 -20.05
C ARG A 143 0.38 7.74 -19.16
N LYS A 144 1.25 7.06 -18.40
CA LYS A 144 2.22 7.72 -17.54
C LYS A 144 3.29 8.45 -18.35
N ARG A 145 3.75 7.82 -19.44
CA ARG A 145 4.73 8.37 -20.38
C ARG A 145 4.19 9.59 -21.14
N ASP A 146 2.91 9.58 -21.49
CA ASP A 146 2.25 10.73 -22.11
C ASP A 146 2.15 11.92 -21.15
N GLN A 147 1.85 11.65 -19.87
CA GLN A 147 1.76 12.67 -18.83
C GLN A 147 3.11 13.31 -18.48
N SER A 148 4.20 12.53 -18.49
CA SER A 148 5.56 13.04 -18.28
C SER A 148 6.06 13.84 -19.49
N SER A 149 5.73 13.39 -20.71
CA SER A 149 6.11 14.09 -21.96
C SER A 149 5.49 15.48 -22.10
N GLY A 150 4.27 15.69 -21.58
CA GLY A 150 3.63 17.01 -21.55
C GLY A 150 4.29 18.02 -20.60
N ARG A 151 5.11 17.55 -19.64
CA ARG A 151 5.83 18.37 -18.65
C ARG A 151 7.29 18.69 -19.05
N ARG A 152 7.84 18.00 -20.05
CA ARG A 152 9.25 18.07 -20.52
C ARG A 152 9.67 19.38 -21.21
N SER A 153 8.85 20.44 -21.16
CA SER A 153 9.13 21.73 -21.82
C SER A 153 10.15 22.61 -21.08
N SER A 154 10.58 22.31 -19.84
CA SER A 154 11.34 23.31 -19.07
C SER A 154 12.64 22.92 -18.34
N VAL A 155 13.06 21.66 -18.17
CA VAL A 155 14.37 21.37 -17.51
C VAL A 155 15.01 20.09 -18.02
N ALA A 156 16.27 20.20 -18.46
CA ALA A 156 17.14 19.10 -18.85
C ALA A 156 17.68 18.36 -17.61
N THR A 157 17.20 17.15 -17.33
CA THR A 157 17.84 16.17 -16.44
C THR A 157 17.55 14.75 -16.92
N GLU A 158 18.41 14.19 -17.76
CA GLU A 158 18.24 12.85 -18.38
C GLU A 158 18.21 11.69 -17.38
N GLU A 159 18.79 11.84 -16.17
CA GLU A 159 18.79 10.79 -15.13
C GLU A 159 17.50 10.73 -14.28
N ARG A 160 16.69 11.81 -14.25
CA ARG A 160 15.41 11.82 -13.52
C ARG A 160 14.27 11.20 -14.32
N ASP A 161 14.37 11.17 -15.64
CA ASP A 161 13.29 10.77 -16.55
C ASP A 161 12.95 9.27 -16.47
N VAL A 162 13.93 8.39 -16.19
CA VAL A 162 13.70 6.93 -16.21
C VAL A 162 12.69 6.50 -15.14
N TYR A 163 12.77 7.06 -13.94
CA TYR A 163 11.83 6.72 -12.86
C TYR A 163 10.44 7.33 -13.03
N GLU A 164 10.32 8.43 -13.79
CA GLU A 164 9.03 9.02 -14.12
C GLU A 164 8.26 8.19 -15.16
N GLU A 165 8.95 7.40 -15.99
CA GLU A 165 8.33 6.51 -16.99
C GLU A 165 7.97 5.11 -16.43
N LEU A 166 8.52 4.70 -15.28
CA LEU A 166 8.23 3.41 -14.64
C LEU A 166 6.96 3.48 -13.79
N LEU A 167 6.14 2.44 -13.82
CA LEU A 167 5.06 2.26 -12.85
C LEU A 167 5.63 1.98 -11.46
N THR A 168 5.08 2.64 -10.46
CA THR A 168 5.32 2.39 -9.04
C THR A 168 4.60 1.12 -8.59
N GLN A 169 5.02 0.55 -7.46
CA GLN A 169 4.33 -0.62 -6.87
C GLN A 169 2.83 -0.35 -6.63
N GLN A 170 2.47 0.87 -6.20
CA GLN A 170 1.08 1.25 -5.96
C GLN A 170 0.25 1.31 -7.26
N GLU A 171 0.83 1.83 -8.34
CA GLU A 171 0.18 1.86 -9.66
C GLU A 171 -0.03 0.43 -10.19
N ILE A 172 0.98 -0.44 -10.03
CA ILE A 172 0.88 -1.85 -10.42
C ILE A 172 -0.23 -2.55 -9.62
N GLN A 173 -0.27 -2.38 -8.30
CA GLN A 173 -1.32 -2.97 -7.46
C GLN A 173 -2.71 -2.46 -7.85
N SER A 174 -2.85 -1.16 -8.09
CA SER A 174 -4.12 -0.55 -8.52
C SER A 174 -4.60 -1.15 -9.86
N SER A 175 -3.70 -1.33 -10.82
CA SER A 175 -4.04 -2.00 -12.09
C SER A 175 -4.51 -3.45 -11.89
N ILE A 176 -3.85 -4.21 -11.00
CA ILE A 176 -4.25 -5.58 -10.66
C ILE A 176 -5.64 -5.60 -10.03
N ASP A 177 -5.90 -4.70 -9.08
CA ASP A 177 -7.18 -4.60 -8.37
C ASP A 177 -8.33 -4.25 -9.33
N VAL A 178 -8.08 -3.35 -10.30
CA VAL A 178 -9.05 -3.01 -11.35
C VAL A 178 -9.37 -4.22 -12.21
N VAL A 179 -8.36 -4.94 -12.71
CA VAL A 179 -8.58 -6.14 -13.55
C VAL A 179 -9.32 -7.23 -12.77
N ASN A 180 -8.93 -7.46 -11.51
CA ASN A 180 -9.58 -8.42 -10.63
C ASN A 180 -11.06 -8.09 -10.40
N THR A 181 -11.36 -6.82 -10.15
CA THR A 181 -12.73 -6.34 -9.95
C THR A 181 -13.54 -6.53 -11.22
N GLN A 182 -13.01 -6.15 -12.38
CA GLN A 182 -13.68 -6.32 -13.68
C GLN A 182 -13.94 -7.79 -14.01
N ALA A 183 -12.98 -8.68 -13.71
CA ALA A 183 -13.17 -10.11 -13.87
C ALA A 183 -14.24 -10.68 -12.93
N ALA A 184 -14.25 -10.24 -11.66
CA ALA A 184 -15.26 -10.65 -10.69
C ALA A 184 -16.67 -10.17 -11.09
N VAL A 185 -16.81 -8.93 -11.54
CA VAL A 185 -18.07 -8.38 -12.06
C VAL A 185 -18.54 -9.12 -13.30
N ARG A 186 -17.65 -9.45 -14.25
CA ARG A 186 -18.02 -10.28 -15.41
C ARG A 186 -18.55 -11.65 -15.00
N ARG A 187 -17.91 -12.32 -14.04
CA ARG A 187 -18.39 -13.61 -13.51
C ARG A 187 -19.75 -13.48 -12.84
N LEU A 188 -19.97 -12.42 -12.07
CA LEU A 188 -21.25 -12.13 -11.43
C LEU A 188 -22.34 -11.93 -12.49
N ASN A 189 -22.10 -11.07 -13.47
CA ASN A 189 -23.06 -10.80 -14.54
C ASN A 189 -23.39 -12.07 -15.34
N GLN A 190 -22.39 -12.91 -15.64
CA GLN A 190 -22.61 -14.17 -16.33
C GLN A 190 -23.49 -15.12 -15.49
N ALA A 191 -23.23 -15.24 -14.19
CA ALA A 191 -24.05 -16.07 -13.31
C ALA A 191 -25.51 -15.58 -13.21
N VAL A 192 -25.72 -14.25 -13.23
CA VAL A 192 -27.07 -13.67 -13.27
C VAL A 192 -27.78 -14.00 -14.59
N LEU A 193 -27.09 -13.90 -15.73
CA LEU A 193 -27.65 -14.25 -17.05
C LEU A 193 -28.00 -15.73 -17.14
N ASP A 194 -27.15 -16.60 -16.61
CA ASP A 194 -27.34 -18.06 -16.61
C ASP A 194 -28.35 -18.53 -15.55
N GLN A 195 -28.85 -17.63 -14.70
CA GLN A 195 -29.70 -17.94 -13.54
C GLN A 195 -29.05 -18.96 -12.59
N ASP A 196 -27.71 -18.95 -12.50
CA ASP A 196 -26.95 -19.90 -11.68
C ASP A 196 -26.67 -19.30 -10.29
N GLU A 197 -27.49 -19.72 -9.32
CA GLU A 197 -27.36 -19.34 -7.92
C GLU A 197 -25.99 -19.71 -7.33
N ALA A 198 -25.46 -20.89 -7.64
CA ALA A 198 -24.20 -21.35 -7.05
C ALA A 198 -23.03 -20.53 -7.59
N ALA A 199 -23.01 -20.28 -8.91
CA ALA A 199 -22.02 -19.42 -9.54
C ALA A 199 -22.12 -17.98 -9.02
N LEU A 200 -23.33 -17.44 -8.85
CA LEU A 200 -23.56 -16.10 -8.32
C LEU A 200 -22.99 -15.95 -6.90
N LEU A 201 -23.31 -16.90 -6.02
CA LEU A 201 -22.80 -16.89 -4.64
C LEU A 201 -21.27 -16.97 -4.62
N SER A 202 -20.67 -17.80 -5.48
CA SER A 202 -19.22 -17.91 -5.60
C SER A 202 -18.58 -16.60 -6.05
N ALA A 203 -19.21 -15.90 -7.01
CA ALA A 203 -18.74 -14.62 -7.53
C ALA A 203 -18.85 -13.51 -6.47
N LEU A 204 -19.96 -13.46 -5.73
CA LEU A 204 -20.18 -12.50 -4.63
C LEU A 204 -19.18 -12.64 -3.48
N ARG A 205 -18.61 -13.84 -3.29
CA ARG A 205 -17.60 -14.14 -2.28
C ARG A 205 -16.17 -13.85 -2.73
N LEU A 206 -15.95 -13.43 -3.98
CA LEU A 206 -14.61 -13.08 -4.46
C LEU A 206 -14.06 -11.88 -3.69
N GLU A 207 -12.85 -12.03 -3.14
CA GLU A 207 -12.16 -10.97 -2.38
C GLU A 207 -12.02 -9.67 -3.16
N ALA A 208 -11.93 -9.76 -4.50
CA ALA A 208 -11.85 -8.62 -5.41
C ALA A 208 -13.05 -7.67 -5.34
N LEU A 209 -14.24 -8.15 -4.95
CA LEU A 209 -15.43 -7.29 -4.81
C LEU A 209 -15.52 -6.59 -3.44
N ALA A 210 -14.67 -6.99 -2.48
CA ALA A 210 -14.67 -6.47 -1.11
C ALA A 210 -16.07 -6.46 -0.44
N LEU A 211 -16.94 -7.42 -0.80
CA LEU A 211 -18.27 -7.57 -0.23
C LEU A 211 -18.20 -8.31 1.10
N PHE A 212 -18.89 -7.80 2.11
CA PHE A 212 -18.99 -8.40 3.43
C PHE A 212 -20.41 -8.88 3.70
N GLY A 213 -20.55 -9.97 4.45
CA GLY A 213 -21.86 -10.45 4.92
C GLY A 213 -22.71 -11.14 3.86
N VAL A 214 -22.11 -11.69 2.80
CA VAL A 214 -22.81 -12.52 1.80
C VAL A 214 -23.31 -13.81 2.47
N GLN A 215 -24.62 -13.98 2.55
CA GLN A 215 -25.27 -15.11 3.22
C GLN A 215 -25.83 -16.10 2.21
N GLU A 216 -25.43 -17.37 2.34
CA GLU A 216 -25.85 -18.45 1.44
C GLU A 216 -27.37 -18.64 1.37
N LYS A 217 -28.04 -18.52 2.53
CA LYS A 217 -29.50 -18.62 2.63
C LYS A 217 -30.28 -17.57 1.82
N ASN A 218 -29.63 -16.48 1.42
CA ASN A 218 -30.26 -15.39 0.66
C ASN A 218 -29.91 -15.47 -0.83
N CYS A 219 -29.31 -16.56 -1.31
CA CYS A 219 -28.82 -16.65 -2.68
C CYS A 219 -29.91 -16.41 -3.74
N CYS A 220 -31.08 -17.03 -3.55
CA CYS A 220 -32.24 -16.81 -4.41
C CYS A 220 -32.69 -15.34 -4.45
N LEU A 221 -32.68 -14.65 -3.29
CA LEU A 221 -33.03 -13.23 -3.18
C LEU A 221 -32.00 -12.33 -3.89
N TYR A 222 -30.71 -12.69 -3.79
CA TYR A 222 -29.66 -11.96 -4.52
C TYR A 222 -29.89 -12.06 -6.03
N LEU A 223 -30.17 -13.26 -6.53
CA LEU A 223 -30.42 -13.48 -7.95
C LEU A 223 -31.64 -12.69 -8.45
N GLU A 224 -32.77 -12.79 -7.74
CA GLU A 224 -33.98 -12.02 -8.06
C GLU A 224 -33.70 -10.50 -8.12
N GLN A 225 -32.99 -9.99 -7.12
CA GLN A 225 -32.64 -8.57 -7.06
C GLN A 225 -31.73 -8.13 -8.22
N PHE A 226 -30.74 -8.94 -8.60
CA PHE A 226 -29.85 -8.62 -9.73
C PHE A 226 -30.53 -8.71 -11.10
N THR A 227 -31.60 -9.50 -11.23
CA THR A 227 -32.39 -9.60 -12.47
C THR A 227 -33.41 -8.47 -12.66
N THR A 228 -33.69 -7.71 -11.61
CA THR A 228 -34.75 -6.69 -11.60
C THR A 228 -34.30 -5.32 -12.13
N PHE A 229 -33.00 -5.13 -12.39
CA PHE A 229 -32.39 -3.89 -12.92
C PHE A 229 -31.77 -4.10 -14.30
#